data_AF-A0A1B2R5D2-F1
#
_entry.id   AF-A0A1B2R5D2-F1
#
_cell.length_a   1.000
_cell.length_b   1.000
_cell.length_c   1.000
_cell.angle_alpha   90.00
_cell.angle_beta   90.00
_cell.angle_gamma   90.00
#
_symmetry.space_group_name_H-M   'P 1'
#
loop_
_entity.id
_entity.type
_entity.pdbx_description
1 polymer ?
#
loop_
_entity_poly.entity_id
_entity_poly.type
_entity_poly.pdbx_seq_one_letter_code
_entity_poly.pdbx_strand_id
1 'polypeptide(L)'
;MSQTLAVWLLIALALVCANLPFLNERVFAVFVWRKGGTPMTKPFWLRLVELLAFYLIVGALGFAFESTLGNRFPQGWQFYAIALCLFLVLAYPGFVIRYLLKRRRPARRD
;
A
#
# COMPACT_ATOMS: atom_id res chain seq x y z
N MET A 1 12.40 24.50 -4.58
CA MET A 1 11.22 23.79 -5.10
C MET A 1 10.29 23.53 -3.93
N SER A 2 9.04 23.98 -4.06
CA SER A 2 8.09 24.21 -2.97
C SER A 2 7.84 22.95 -2.14
N GLN A 3 8.01 23.05 -0.82
CA GLN A 3 7.61 22.03 0.17
C GLN A 3 6.26 21.39 -0.16
N THR A 4 5.31 22.20 -0.64
CA THR A 4 4.00 21.77 -1.15
C THR A 4 4.07 20.67 -2.20
N LEU A 5 5.00 20.76 -3.16
CA LEU A 5 5.16 19.78 -4.23
C LEU A 5 5.73 18.46 -3.69
N ALA A 6 6.67 18.50 -2.74
CA ALA A 6 7.19 17.31 -2.07
C ALA A 6 6.09 16.58 -1.27
N VAL A 7 5.25 17.34 -0.57
CA VAL A 7 4.09 16.79 0.17
C VAL A 7 3.09 16.13 -0.78
N TRP A 8 2.72 16.79 -1.88
CA TRP A 8 1.81 16.21 -2.87
C TRP A 8 2.37 14.96 -3.55
N LEU A 9 3.68 14.95 -3.87
CA LEU A 9 4.34 13.77 -4.40
C LEU A 9 4.32 12.62 -3.40
N LEU A 10 4.57 12.89 -2.12
CA LEU A 10 4.49 11.87 -1.07
C LEU A 10 3.08 11.29 -0.95
N ILE A 11 2.05 12.14 -0.97
CA ILE A 11 0.64 11.71 -0.91
C ILE A 11 0.29 10.86 -2.14
N ALA A 12 0.67 11.30 -3.34
CA ALA A 12 0.45 10.54 -4.57
C ALA A 12 1.17 9.18 -4.53
N LEU A 13 2.42 9.15 -4.06
CA LEU A 13 3.20 7.93 -3.88
C LEU A 13 2.54 7.01 -2.84
N ALA A 14 2.10 7.55 -1.71
CA ALA A 14 1.38 6.81 -0.67
C ALA A 14 0.12 6.15 -1.22
N LEU A 15 -0.65 6.88 -2.03
CA LEU A 15 -1.87 6.38 -2.67
C LEU A 15 -1.57 5.21 -3.62
N VAL A 16 -0.53 5.34 -4.45
CA VAL A 16 -0.10 4.27 -5.36
C VAL A 16 0.42 3.06 -4.59
N CYS A 17 1.31 3.26 -3.61
CA CYS A 17 1.88 2.20 -2.78
C CYS A 17 0.84 1.48 -1.92
N ALA A 18 -0.17 2.19 -1.40
CA ALA A 18 -1.24 1.60 -0.61
C ALA A 18 -2.13 0.66 -1.44
N ASN A 19 -2.34 0.97 -2.72
CA ASN A 19 -3.23 0.20 -3.61
C ASN A 19 -2.51 -0.88 -4.44
N LEU A 20 -1.20 -0.72 -4.67
CA LEU A 20 -0.33 -1.67 -5.36
C LEU A 20 -0.46 -3.13 -4.88
N PRO A 21 -0.44 -3.46 -3.56
CA PRO A 21 -0.53 -4.83 -3.08
C PRO A 21 -1.88 -5.51 -3.39
N PHE A 22 -2.93 -4.71 -3.65
CA PHE A 22 -4.25 -5.21 -3.99
C PHE A 22 -4.46 -5.33 -5.50
N LEU A 23 -3.99 -4.35 -6.27
CA LEU A 23 -4.09 -4.33 -7.74
C LEU A 23 -3.20 -5.38 -8.40
N ASN A 24 -2.04 -5.71 -7.82
CA ASN A 24 -1.11 -6.67 -8.39
C ASN A 24 -1.22 -8.04 -7.71
N GLU A 25 -1.33 -9.12 -8.51
CA GLU A 25 -1.27 -10.50 -7.99
C GLU A 25 0.17 -10.93 -7.65
N ARG A 26 1.17 -10.12 -8.04
CA ARG A 26 2.58 -10.36 -7.75
C ARG A 26 2.93 -9.89 -6.33
N VAL A 27 3.60 -10.73 -5.58
CA VAL A 27 4.22 -10.41 -4.29
C VAL A 27 5.26 -9.31 -4.51
N PHE A 28 5.16 -8.18 -3.83
CA PHE A 28 6.09 -7.04 -3.97
C PHE A 28 6.24 -6.51 -5.41
N ALA A 29 5.24 -6.68 -6.29
CA ALA A 29 5.33 -6.40 -7.73
C ALA A 29 6.42 -7.17 -8.51
N VAL A 30 7.19 -8.05 -7.84
CA VAL A 30 8.35 -8.75 -8.41
C VAL A 30 8.21 -10.28 -8.35
N PHE A 31 7.64 -10.84 -7.28
CA PHE A 31 7.60 -12.29 -7.06
C PHE A 31 6.20 -12.88 -7.33
N VAL A 32 6.08 -13.80 -8.28
CA VAL A 32 4.86 -14.63 -8.37
C VAL A 32 4.90 -15.61 -7.21
N TRP A 33 3.94 -15.55 -6.28
CA TRP A 33 3.84 -16.55 -5.22
C TRP A 33 3.43 -17.90 -5.85
N ARG A 34 4.44 -18.74 -6.09
CA ARG A 34 4.29 -20.11 -6.57
C ARG A 34 4.68 -21.04 -5.44
N LYS A 35 3.74 -21.86 -4.97
CA LYS A 35 4.05 -22.99 -4.08
C LYS A 35 3.84 -24.26 -4.89
N GLY A 36 4.93 -24.94 -5.26
CA GLY A 36 4.86 -26.23 -5.95
C GLY A 36 4.25 -26.21 -7.36
N GLY A 37 4.50 -25.17 -8.18
CA GLY A 37 4.08 -25.14 -9.58
C GLY A 37 2.61 -24.79 -9.85
N THR A 38 1.76 -24.70 -8.82
CA THR A 38 0.36 -24.28 -8.94
C THR A 38 0.17 -22.83 -8.47
N PRO A 39 -0.62 -22.01 -9.19
CA PRO A 39 -0.98 -20.67 -8.73
C PRO A 39 -1.95 -20.77 -7.55
N MET A 40 -1.46 -20.54 -6.33
CA MET A 40 -2.26 -20.57 -5.11
C MET A 40 -2.77 -19.15 -4.79
N THR A 41 -3.98 -19.05 -4.25
CA THR A 41 -4.58 -17.78 -3.83
C THR A 41 -3.72 -17.11 -2.75
N LYS A 42 -3.23 -15.90 -3.03
CA LYS A 42 -2.35 -15.11 -2.15
C LYS A 42 -3.02 -14.91 -0.77
N PRO A 43 -2.45 -15.43 0.34
CA PRO A 43 -3.07 -15.37 1.66
C PRO A 43 -3.21 -13.93 2.15
N PHE A 44 -4.31 -13.66 2.88
CA PHE A 44 -4.64 -12.32 3.38
C PHE A 44 -3.52 -11.73 4.25
N TRP A 45 -2.93 -12.53 5.13
CA TRP A 45 -1.82 -12.14 5.99
C TRP A 45 -0.59 -11.63 5.21
N LEU A 46 -0.28 -12.24 4.06
CA LEU A 46 0.86 -11.81 3.26
C LEU A 46 0.62 -10.45 2.60
N ARG A 47 -0.63 -10.13 2.24
CA ARG A 47 -1.00 -8.78 1.77
C ARG A 47 -0.91 -7.75 2.90
N LEU A 48 -1.25 -8.14 4.13
CA LEU A 48 -1.10 -7.28 5.30
C LEU A 48 0.37 -6.95 5.58
N VAL A 49 1.26 -7.96 5.47
CA VAL A 49 2.71 -7.76 5.61
C VAL A 49 3.26 -6.85 4.51
N GLU A 50 2.84 -7.02 3.26
CA GLU A 50 3.23 -6.13 2.16
C GLU A 50 2.75 -4.71 2.37
N LEU A 51 1.50 -4.54 2.81
CA LEU A 51 0.94 -3.23 3.12
C LEU A 51 1.75 -2.54 4.21
N LEU A 52 2.13 -3.28 5.27
CA LEU A 52 2.97 -2.77 6.33
C LEU A 52 4.37 -2.39 5.81
N ALA A 53 4.95 -3.19 4.91
CA ALA A 53 6.23 -2.90 4.29
C ALA A 53 6.17 -1.64 3.40
N PHE A 54 5.11 -1.48 2.59
CA PHE A 54 4.91 -0.27 1.80
C PHE A 54 4.69 0.96 2.68
N TYR A 55 3.98 0.81 3.79
CA TYR A 55 3.87 1.88 4.78
C TYR A 55 5.24 2.30 5.33
N LEU A 56 6.10 1.34 5.69
CA LEU A 56 7.46 1.64 6.16
C LEU A 56 8.30 2.34 5.08
N ILE A 57 8.18 1.91 3.81
CA ILE A 57 8.89 2.55 2.68
C ILE A 57 8.42 4.00 2.49
N VAL A 58 7.10 4.22 2.42
CA VAL A 58 6.53 5.56 2.25
C VAL A 58 6.85 6.45 3.45
N GLY A 59 6.79 5.90 4.67
CA GLY A 59 7.17 6.60 5.90
C GLY A 59 8.65 6.97 5.92
N ALA A 60 9.55 6.07 5.50
CA ALA A 60 10.98 6.35 5.38
C ALA A 60 11.27 7.43 4.33
N LEU A 61 10.56 7.40 3.19
CA LEU A 61 10.66 8.46 2.18
C LEU A 61 10.15 9.80 2.73
N GLY A 62 9.04 9.80 3.47
CA GLY A 62 8.52 10.99 4.16
C GLY A 62 9.51 11.56 5.16
N PHE A 63 10.14 10.69 5.94
CA PHE A 63 11.19 11.07 6.88
C PHE A 63 12.43 11.65 6.19
N ALA A 64 12.80 11.11 5.03
CA ALA A 64 13.88 11.64 4.20
C ALA A 64 13.53 13.01 3.63
N PHE A 65 12.30 13.22 3.14
CA PHE A 65 11.83 14.53 2.69
C PHE A 65 11.74 15.55 3.84
N GLU A 66 11.34 15.13 5.04
CA GLU A 66 11.29 16.03 6.19
C GLU A 66 12.71 16.42 6.68
N SER A 67 13.68 15.49 6.55
CA SER A 67 15.08 15.77 6.88
C SER A 67 15.73 16.83 5.99
N THR A 68 15.22 17.03 4.76
CA THR A 68 15.72 18.07 3.85
C THR A 68 15.01 19.43 4.04
N LEU A 69 13.91 19.49 4.80
CA LEU A 69 13.08 20.68 4.97
C LEU A 69 13.32 21.46 6.28
N GLY A 70 14.05 20.90 7.25
CA GLY A 70 14.54 21.62 8.42
C GLY A 70 13.63 21.61 9.66
N ASN A 71 14.29 21.53 10.83
CA ASN A 71 13.80 21.42 12.21
C ASN A 71 12.72 20.36 12.47
N ARG A 72 13.19 19.13 12.69
CA ARG A 72 12.37 17.98 13.12
C ARG A 72 11.85 18.22 14.53
N PHE A 73 10.59 18.63 14.65
CA PHE A 73 9.90 18.54 15.94
C PHE A 73 9.83 17.05 16.36
N PRO A 74 9.96 16.74 17.66
CA PRO A 74 9.83 15.37 18.13
C PRO A 74 8.41 14.86 17.86
N GLN A 75 8.25 14.12 16.77
CA GLN A 75 7.00 13.42 16.44
C GLN A 75 6.86 12.23 17.39
N GLY A 76 5.80 12.22 18.20
CA GLY A 76 5.48 11.10 19.08
C GLY A 76 5.03 9.86 18.30
N TRP A 77 4.91 8.73 18.99
CA TRP A 77 4.40 7.48 18.42
C TRP A 77 2.99 7.64 17.79
N GLN A 78 2.21 8.61 18.26
CA GLN A 78 0.88 8.93 17.75
C GLN A 78 0.93 9.38 16.28
N PHE A 79 1.97 10.11 15.88
CA PHE A 79 2.14 10.55 14.48
C PHE A 79 2.21 9.35 13.54
N TYR A 80 3.02 8.35 13.90
CA TYR A 80 3.15 7.12 13.13
C TYR A 80 1.84 6.31 13.13
N ALA A 81 1.16 6.21 14.29
CA ALA A 81 -0.12 5.52 14.37
C ALA A 81 -1.20 6.15 13.46
N ILE A 82 -1.32 7.48 13.48
CA ILE A 82 -2.27 8.21 12.63
C ILE A 82 -1.90 8.05 11.15
N ALA A 83 -0.62 8.16 10.80
CA ALA A 83 -0.15 7.95 9.44
C ALA A 83 -0.45 6.51 8.94
N LEU A 84 -0.30 5.51 9.79
CA LEU A 84 -0.65 4.12 9.48
C LEU A 84 -2.15 3.96 9.24
N CYS A 85 -2.99 4.56 10.10
CA CYS A 85 -4.44 4.58 9.91
C CYS A 85 -4.84 5.25 8.58
N LEU A 86 -4.24 6.38 8.23
CA LEU A 86 -4.47 7.05 6.94
C LEU A 86 -4.04 6.17 5.76
N PHE A 87 -2.90 5.50 5.88
CA PHE A 87 -2.41 4.57 4.84
C PHE A 87 -3.36 3.38 4.64
N LEU A 88 -3.92 2.84 5.72
CA LEU A 88 -4.94 1.79 5.67
C LEU A 88 -6.22 2.26 4.99
N VAL A 89 -6.67 3.49 5.24
CA VAL A 89 -7.83 4.08 4.55
C VAL A 89 -7.55 4.24 3.05
N LEU A 90 -6.35 4.70 2.67
CA LEU A 90 -5.95 4.82 1.26
C LEU A 90 -5.88 3.47 0.54
N ALA A 91 -5.64 2.38 1.26
CA ALA A 91 -5.62 1.01 0.74
C ALA A 91 -7.03 0.41 0.54
N TYR A 92 -8.06 1.02 1.12
CA TYR A 92 -9.44 0.54 1.04
C TYR A 92 -9.96 0.33 -0.41
N PRO A 93 -9.80 1.26 -1.37
CA PRO A 93 -10.29 1.04 -2.74
C PRO A 93 -9.69 -0.20 -3.40
N GLY A 94 -8.39 -0.44 -3.25
CA GLY A 94 -7.74 -1.66 -3.72
C GLY A 94 -8.32 -2.92 -3.05
N PHE A 95 -8.56 -2.86 -1.74
CA PHE A 95 -9.19 -3.95 -0.99
C PHE A 95 -10.61 -4.28 -1.53
N VAL A 96 -11.44 -3.27 -1.74
CA VAL A 96 -12.81 -3.42 -2.26
C VAL A 96 -12.80 -4.03 -3.67
N ILE A 97 -12.00 -3.49 -4.58
CA ILE A 97 -11.93 -3.98 -5.96
C ILE A 97 -11.52 -5.46 -6.01
N ARG A 98 -10.70 -5.93 -5.08
CA ARG A 98 -10.26 -7.33 -5.11
C ARG A 98 -11.14 -8.30 -4.35
N TYR A 99 -11.63 -7.91 -3.18
CA TYR A 99 -12.37 -8.82 -2.31
C TYR A 99 -13.89 -8.72 -2.48
N LEU A 100 -14.40 -7.52 -2.80
CA LEU A 100 -15.83 -7.28 -2.95
C LEU A 100 -16.29 -7.33 -4.41
N LEU A 101 -15.40 -7.09 -5.39
CA LEU A 101 -15.71 -7.26 -6.81
C LEU A 101 -15.77 -8.76 -7.16
N LYS A 102 -16.88 -9.38 -6.77
CA LYS A 102 -17.29 -10.73 -7.17
C LYS A 102 -17.36 -10.75 -8.68
N ARG A 103 -16.34 -11.32 -9.35
CA ARG A 103 -16.41 -11.68 -10.78
C ARG A 103 -17.64 -12.58 -10.93
N ARG A 104 -18.76 -12.01 -11.37
CA ARG A 104 -19.94 -12.74 -11.81
C ARG A 104 -19.43 -13.69 -12.89
N ARG A 105 -19.23 -14.97 -12.55
CA ARG A 105 -19.01 -15.99 -13.58
C ARG A 105 -20.20 -15.86 -14.54
N PRO A 106 -19.98 -15.71 -15.86
CA PRO A 106 -21.09 -15.75 -16.79
C PRO A 106 -21.78 -17.09 -16.56
N ALA A 107 -23.07 -17.05 -16.22
CA ALA A 107 -23.86 -18.25 -16.06
C ALA A 107 -23.73 -19.03 -17.36
N ARG A 108 -23.09 -20.20 -17.30
CA ARG A 108 -23.04 -21.13 -18.41
C ARG A 108 -24.49 -21.51 -18.68
N ARG A 109 -25.06 -20.97 -19.76
CA ARG A 109 -26.32 -21.44 -20.32
C ARG A 109 -25.96 -22.70 -21.11
N ASP A 110 -26.28 -23.84 -20.52
CA ASP A 110 -26.34 -25.12 -21.19
C ASP A 110 -27.60 -25.17 -22.07
#